data_AF-A0A2E0GQT5-F1
#
_entry.id   AF-A0A2E0GQT5-F1
#
_cell.length_a   1.000
_cell.length_b   1.000
_cell.length_c   1.000
_cell.angle_alpha   90.00
_cell.angle_beta   90.00
_cell.angle_gamma   90.00
#
_symmetry.space_group_name_H-M   'P 1'
#
loop_
_entity.id
_entity.type
_entity.pdbx_description
1 polymer ?
#
loop_
_entity_poly.entity_id
_entity_poly.type
_entity_poly.pdbx_seq_one_letter_code
_entity_poly.pdbx_strand_id
1 'polypeptide(L)'
;NIMNLAQIHPDEIYRWFMEMFVDSSDWVMVPNVYGMGTFSDGGIFATKPYICGSSYIMRMSNFKKGDWCEIVDGLYWKFISDNKDFFTKNPRLSLMVRALDKLDSDRKRRIFNTAEEFIHRMTK
;
A
#
# COMPACT_ATOMS: atom_id res chain seq x y z
N ASN A 1 -5.07 0.16 -2.03
CA ASN A 1 -3.61 0.28 -2.29
C ASN A 1 -3.04 1.58 -1.71
N ILE A 2 -3.23 2.75 -2.34
CA ILE A 2 -2.53 4.00 -1.91
C ILE A 2 -2.85 4.39 -0.47
N MET A 3 -4.13 4.41 -0.08
CA MET A 3 -4.53 4.74 1.31
C MET A 3 -3.91 3.79 2.34
N ASN A 4 -3.80 2.50 2.01
CA ASN A 4 -3.15 1.49 2.85
C ASN A 4 -1.63 1.71 2.95
N LEU A 5 -0.97 1.98 1.81
CA LEU A 5 0.47 2.26 1.78
C LEU A 5 0.82 3.56 2.52
N ALA A 6 -0.10 4.53 2.55
CA ALA A 6 0.02 5.77 3.30
C ALA A 6 -0.37 5.63 4.78
N GLN A 7 -0.71 4.42 5.25
CA GLN A 7 -1.05 4.11 6.65
C GLN A 7 -2.24 4.91 7.18
N ILE A 8 -3.22 5.19 6.33
CA ILE A 8 -4.49 5.79 6.76
C ILE A 8 -5.26 4.77 7.61
N HIS A 9 -5.89 5.24 8.69
CA HIS A 9 -6.68 4.38 9.57
C HIS A 9 -7.78 3.66 8.78
N PRO A 10 -7.96 2.33 8.93
CA PRO A 10 -8.95 1.58 8.17
C PRO A 10 -10.38 2.12 8.27
N ASP A 11 -10.77 2.66 9.43
CA ASP A 11 -12.10 3.26 9.63
C ASP A 11 -12.32 4.52 8.76
N GLU A 12 -11.27 5.33 8.55
CA GLU A 12 -11.35 6.50 7.66
C GLU A 12 -11.47 6.06 6.20
N ILE A 13 -10.75 5.01 5.82
CA ILE A 13 -10.88 4.39 4.49
C ILE A 13 -12.31 3.87 4.31
N TYR A 14 -12.83 3.15 5.30
CA TYR A 14 -14.19 2.62 5.29
C TYR A 14 -15.22 3.73 5.11
N ARG A 15 -15.13 4.79 5.92
CA ARG A 15 -16.02 5.94 5.83
C ARG A 15 -15.99 6.58 4.45
N TRP A 16 -14.81 6.78 3.88
CA TRP A 16 -14.66 7.35 2.54
C TRP A 16 -15.33 6.48 1.47
N PHE A 17 -15.15 5.15 1.53
CA PHE A 17 -15.82 4.23 0.59
C PHE A 17 -17.33 4.21 0.77
N MET A 18 -17.82 4.34 2.01
CA MET A 18 -19.25 4.46 2.28
C MET A 18 -19.86 5.76 1.73
N GLU A 19 -19.12 6.87 1.77
CA GLU A 19 -19.64 8.17 1.32
C GLU A 19 -19.53 8.38 -0.21
N MET A 20 -18.57 7.75 -0.88
CA MET A 20 -18.26 8.04 -2.30
C MET A 20 -18.93 7.12 -3.31
N PHE A 21 -19.44 5.95 -2.89
CA PHE A 21 -20.01 4.96 -3.79
C PHE A 21 -21.49 4.76 -3.55
N VAL A 22 -22.27 4.67 -4.64
CA VAL A 22 -23.73 4.50 -4.61
C VAL A 22 -24.16 3.09 -4.19
N ASP A 23 -23.30 2.10 -4.40
CA ASP A 23 -23.50 0.70 -4.03
C ASP A 23 -22.84 0.35 -2.68
N SER A 24 -22.58 1.37 -1.87
CA SER A 24 -22.04 1.18 -0.53
C SER A 24 -23.11 0.67 0.43
N SER A 25 -22.75 -0.37 1.17
CA SER A 25 -23.56 -0.95 2.24
C SER A 25 -22.61 -1.67 3.19
N ASP A 26 -22.88 -1.66 4.49
CA ASP A 26 -21.93 -2.15 5.49
C ASP A 26 -21.51 -3.60 5.22
N TRP A 27 -22.48 -4.46 4.85
CA TRP A 27 -22.23 -5.88 4.58
C TRP A 27 -21.28 -6.12 3.38
N VAL A 28 -21.20 -5.17 2.44
CA VAL A 28 -20.27 -5.21 1.31
C VAL A 28 -18.95 -4.57 1.69
N MET A 29 -18.99 -3.38 2.29
CA MET A 29 -17.80 -2.55 2.47
C MET A 29 -16.90 -3.07 3.59
N VAL A 30 -17.46 -3.68 4.64
CA VAL A 30 -16.66 -4.23 5.75
C VAL A 30 -15.64 -5.28 5.26
N PRO A 31 -16.04 -6.39 4.60
CA PRO A 31 -15.06 -7.39 4.14
C PRO A 31 -14.13 -6.85 3.04
N ASN A 32 -14.61 -5.96 2.17
CA ASN A 32 -13.81 -5.40 1.09
C ASN A 32 -12.73 -4.44 1.61
N VAL A 33 -13.05 -3.55 2.54
CA VAL A 33 -12.12 -2.53 3.05
C VAL A 33 -11.19 -3.12 4.11
N TYR A 34 -11.73 -3.76 5.15
CA TYR A 34 -10.92 -4.26 6.25
C TYR A 34 -10.13 -5.52 5.87
N GLY A 35 -10.76 -6.44 5.14
CA GLY A 35 -10.12 -7.67 4.66
C GLY A 35 -9.20 -7.43 3.46
N MET A 36 -9.79 -7.29 2.27
CA MET A 36 -8.99 -7.21 1.04
C MET A 36 -8.20 -5.89 0.90
N GLY A 37 -8.81 -4.76 1.24
CA GLY A 37 -8.25 -3.43 0.95
C GLY A 37 -7.08 -3.02 1.83
N THR A 38 -7.19 -3.28 3.14
CA THR A 38 -6.23 -2.84 4.16
C THR A 38 -5.50 -3.99 4.85
N PHE A 39 -5.98 -5.23 4.74
CA PHE A 39 -5.42 -6.38 5.46
C PHE A 39 -5.43 -6.19 6.99
N SER A 40 -6.36 -5.40 7.51
CA SER A 40 -6.48 -5.10 8.95
C SER A 40 -7.11 -6.25 9.73
N ASP A 41 -7.74 -7.21 9.05
CA ASP A 41 -8.27 -8.44 9.63
C ASP A 41 -7.19 -9.50 9.94
N GLY A 42 -5.92 -9.22 9.65
CA GLY A 42 -4.80 -10.15 9.89
C GLY A 42 -4.79 -11.36 8.97
N GLY A 43 -5.57 -11.34 7.88
CA GLY A 43 -5.61 -12.39 6.87
C GLY A 43 -6.70 -13.44 7.05
N ILE A 44 -7.79 -13.09 7.72
CA ILE A 44 -9.01 -13.93 7.80
C ILE A 44 -9.62 -14.07 6.40
N PHE A 45 -9.70 -12.97 5.65
CA PHE A 45 -10.32 -12.93 4.33
C PHE A 45 -9.32 -13.21 3.20
N ALA A 46 -8.10 -12.65 3.28
CA ALA A 46 -7.06 -12.80 2.26
C ALA A 46 -5.79 -13.42 2.85
N THR A 47 -5.09 -14.24 2.08
CA THR A 47 -3.83 -14.86 2.54
C THR A 47 -2.61 -13.95 2.38
N LYS A 48 -2.75 -12.82 1.68
CA LYS A 48 -1.69 -11.83 1.42
C LYS A 48 -2.27 -10.42 1.32
N PRO A 49 -1.52 -9.39 1.74
CA PRO A 49 -1.93 -8.00 1.55
C PRO A 49 -1.88 -7.60 0.07
N TYR A 50 -2.93 -6.95 -0.42
CA TYR A 50 -2.99 -6.40 -1.78
C TYR A 50 -2.24 -5.06 -1.89
N ILE A 51 -0.92 -5.15 -1.91
CA ILE A 51 -0.02 -4.01 -2.10
C ILE A 51 0.71 -4.10 -3.44
N CYS A 52 0.88 -2.97 -4.12
CA CYS A 52 1.65 -2.91 -5.35
C CYS A 52 2.38 -1.57 -5.55
N GLY A 53 3.55 -1.65 -6.19
CA GLY A 53 4.31 -0.49 -6.66
C GLY A 53 3.85 0.01 -8.02
N SER A 54 4.53 1.04 -8.53
CA SER A 54 4.15 1.73 -9.78
C SER A 54 4.13 0.81 -11.00
N SER A 55 5.02 -0.19 -11.06
CA SER A 55 5.13 -1.12 -12.18
C SER A 55 3.85 -1.93 -12.42
N TYR A 56 3.10 -2.26 -11.36
CA TYR A 56 1.82 -2.98 -11.51
C TYR A 56 0.76 -2.08 -12.15
N ILE A 57 0.65 -0.84 -11.66
CA ILE A 57 -0.31 0.16 -12.18
C ILE A 57 -0.03 0.44 -13.65
N MET A 58 1.25 0.62 -14.01
CA MET A 58 1.64 0.83 -15.41
C MET A 58 1.30 -0.36 -16.33
N ARG A 59 1.35 -1.59 -15.81
CA ARG A 59 1.04 -2.78 -16.62
C ARG A 59 -0.47 -3.00 -16.78
N MET A 60 -1.25 -2.64 -15.76
CA MET A 60 -2.70 -2.86 -15.74
C MET A 60 -3.51 -1.63 -16.16
N SER A 61 -2.86 -0.55 -16.57
CA SER A 61 -3.52 0.72 -16.90
C SER A 61 -2.77 1.46 -18.00
N ASN A 62 -3.44 2.41 -18.65
CA ASN A 62 -2.89 3.21 -19.75
C ASN A 62 -2.18 4.50 -19.27
N PHE A 63 -1.71 4.53 -18.02
CA PHE A 63 -1.01 5.69 -17.47
C PHE A 63 0.41 5.78 -18.02
N LYS A 64 0.82 6.98 -18.42
CA LYS A 64 2.21 7.25 -18.80
C LYS A 64 3.10 7.32 -17.55
N LYS A 65 4.36 6.91 -17.71
CA LYS A 65 5.38 7.07 -16.68
C LYS A 65 5.54 8.57 -16.35
N GLY A 66 5.58 8.88 -15.06
CA GLY A 66 5.78 10.25 -14.56
C GLY A 66 6.25 10.24 -13.11
N ASP A 67 6.28 11.41 -12.49
CA ASP A 67 6.83 11.60 -11.14
C ASP A 67 6.08 10.81 -10.06
N TRP A 68 4.80 10.50 -10.31
CA TRP A 68 3.98 9.64 -9.45
C TRP A 68 4.57 8.23 -9.28
N CYS A 69 5.38 7.74 -10.23
CA CYS A 69 5.98 6.42 -10.12
C CYS A 69 6.96 6.34 -8.94
N GLU A 70 7.78 7.37 -8.72
CA GLU A 70 8.70 7.41 -7.58
C GLU A 70 7.95 7.50 -6.25
N ILE A 71 6.84 8.25 -6.22
CA ILE A 71 5.97 8.36 -5.03
C ILE A 71 5.40 6.98 -4.67
N VAL A 72 4.77 6.30 -5.64
CA VAL A 72 4.13 4.99 -5.38
C VAL A 72 5.15 3.92 -5.03
N ASP A 73 6.31 3.91 -5.69
CA ASP A 73 7.40 2.99 -5.33
C ASP A 73 7.93 3.27 -3.93
N GLY A 74 8.08 4.55 -3.56
CA GLY A 74 8.47 4.96 -2.22
C GLY A 74 7.49 4.50 -1.16
N LEU A 75 6.20 4.74 -1.36
CA LEU A 75 5.13 4.28 -0.47
C LEU A 75 5.15 2.76 -0.31
N TYR A 76 5.32 2.01 -1.40
CA TYR A 76 5.39 0.56 -1.39
C TYR A 76 6.59 0.02 -0.59
N TRP A 77 7.79 0.50 -0.88
CA TRP A 77 9.00 0.03 -0.21
C TRP A 77 9.09 0.49 1.24
N LYS A 78 8.59 1.69 1.56
CA LYS A 78 8.49 2.19 2.94
C LYS A 78 7.52 1.32 3.74
N PHE A 79 6.33 1.01 3.19
CA PHE A 79 5.36 0.14 3.86
C PHE A 79 5.93 -1.25 4.19
N ILE A 80 6.70 -1.85 3.27
CA ILE A 80 7.38 -3.13 3.53
C ILE A 80 8.47 -2.97 4.59
N SER A 81 9.22 -1.86 4.57
CA SER A 81 10.26 -1.57 5.55
C SER A 81 9.69 -1.41 6.96
N ASP A 82 8.59 -0.66 7.10
CA ASP A 82 7.95 -0.38 8.39
C ASP A 82 7.31 -1.65 8.99
N ASN A 83 6.90 -2.60 8.14
CA ASN A 83 6.26 -3.86 8.54
C ASN A 83 7.17 -5.09 8.36
N LYS A 84 8.50 -4.92 8.35
CA LYS A 84 9.48 -5.97 7.98
C LYS A 84 9.28 -7.29 8.74
N ASP A 85 8.94 -7.22 10.02
CA ASP A 85 8.72 -8.41 10.88
C ASP A 85 7.52 -9.26 10.41
N PHE A 86 6.44 -8.60 9.98
CA PHE A 86 5.27 -9.28 9.43
C PHE A 86 5.61 -9.98 8.11
N PHE A 87 6.27 -9.24 7.19
CA PHE A 87 6.61 -9.78 5.86
C PHE A 87 7.66 -10.90 5.92
N THR A 88 8.56 -10.89 6.92
CA THR A 88 9.61 -11.91 7.08
C THR A 88 9.05 -13.25 7.56
N LYS A 89 8.00 -13.24 8.40
CA LYS A 89 7.36 -14.47 8.91
C LYS A 89 6.68 -15.30 7.83
N ASN A 90 6.19 -14.67 6.76
CA ASN A 90 5.53 -15.39 5.67
C ASN A 90 6.53 -15.69 4.53
N PRO A 91 6.84 -16.97 4.24
CA PRO A 91 7.84 -17.34 3.24
C PRO A 91 7.63 -16.71 1.86
N ARG A 92 6.37 -16.56 1.43
CA ARG A 92 6.04 -15.96 0.12
C ARG A 92 6.29 -14.45 0.08
N LEU A 93 6.14 -13.79 1.23
CA LEU A 93 6.33 -12.34 1.39
C LEU A 93 7.79 -11.98 1.72
N SER A 94 8.55 -12.91 2.30
CA SER A 94 9.96 -12.73 2.63
C SER A 94 10.84 -12.36 1.43
N LEU A 95 10.44 -12.74 0.22
CA LEU A 95 11.09 -12.34 -1.04
C LEU A 95 11.08 -10.82 -1.24
N MET A 96 10.00 -10.15 -0.84
CA MET A 96 9.89 -8.69 -0.95
C MET A 96 10.89 -8.00 -0.01
N VAL A 97 11.06 -8.53 1.20
CA VAL A 97 12.05 -8.03 2.17
C VAL A 97 13.48 -8.19 1.64
N ARG A 98 13.79 -9.34 1.05
CA ARG A 98 15.10 -9.55 0.41
C ARG A 98 15.34 -8.63 -0.78
N ALA A 99 14.29 -8.31 -1.54
CA ALA A 99 14.38 -7.36 -2.64
C ALA A 99 14.60 -5.92 -2.14
N LEU A 100 13.96 -5.54 -1.03
CA LEU A 100 14.20 -4.27 -0.35
C LEU A 100 15.66 -4.14 0.12
N ASP A 101 16.23 -5.21 0.67
CA ASP A 101 17.62 -5.22 1.15
C ASP A 101 18.65 -5.14 0.01
N LYS A 102 18.26 -5.48 -1.23
CA LYS A 102 19.08 -5.34 -2.45
C LYS A 102 18.93 -3.99 -3.16
N LEU A 103 18.03 -3.13 -2.68
CA LEU A 103 17.81 -1.83 -3.29
C LEU A 103 19.04 -0.95 -3.07
N ASP A 104 19.46 -0.26 -4.12
CA ASP A 104 20.51 0.77 -4.02
C ASP A 104 20.20 1.77 -2.90
N SER A 105 21.21 2.10 -2.08
CA SER A 105 21.02 2.93 -0.88
C SER A 105 20.61 4.37 -1.21
N ASP A 106 21.14 4.93 -2.30
CA ASP A 106 20.81 6.30 -2.72
C ASP A 106 19.40 6.35 -3.30
N ARG A 107 19.02 5.33 -4.08
CA ARG A 107 17.64 5.17 -4.54
C ARG A 107 16.70 5.01 -3.35
N LYS A 108 17.04 4.15 -2.38
CA LYS A 108 16.21 3.89 -1.19
C LYS A 108 15.93 5.18 -0.42
N ARG A 109 16.98 5.97 -0.14
CA ARG A 109 16.85 7.25 0.55
C ARG A 109 15.94 8.22 -0.20
N ARG A 110 16.12 8.32 -1.52
CA ARG A 110 15.30 9.20 -2.38
C ARG A 110 13.83 8.84 -2.32
N ILE A 111 13.48 7.57 -2.59
CA ILE A 111 12.08 7.15 -2.64
C ILE A 111 11.40 7.21 -1.26
N PHE A 112 12.14 6.98 -0.17
CA PHE A 112 11.60 7.10 1.19
C PHE A 112 11.29 8.55 1.55
N ASN A 113 12.20 9.48 1.23
CA ASN A 113 11.95 10.90 1.43
C ASN A 113 10.72 11.37 0.64
N THR A 114 10.63 10.99 -0.64
CA THR A 114 9.49 11.33 -1.49
C THR A 114 8.17 10.76 -0.95
N ALA A 115 8.19 9.55 -0.38
CA ALA A 115 7.02 8.94 0.24
C ALA A 115 6.59 9.68 1.53
N GLU A 116 7.54 10.05 2.39
CA GLU A 116 7.28 10.80 3.61
C GLU A 116 6.72 12.19 3.31
N GLU A 117 7.30 12.89 2.34
CA GLU A 117 6.80 14.19 1.89
C GLU A 117 5.37 14.08 1.35
N PHE A 118 5.08 13.03 0.57
CA PHE A 118 3.74 12.78 0.06
C PHE A 118 2.74 12.52 1.18
N ILE A 119 3.06 11.64 2.14
CA ILE A 119 2.19 11.35 3.29
C ILE A 119 1.93 12.65 4.06
N HIS A 120 2.99 13.34 4.45
CA HIS A 120 2.89 14.58 5.22
C HIS A 120 2.05 15.65 4.52
N ARG A 121 2.11 15.76 3.19
CA ARG A 121 1.32 16.73 2.42
C ARG A 121 -0.14 16.33 2.27
N MET A 122 -0.44 15.03 2.15
CA MET A 122 -1.78 14.53 1.80
C MET A 122 -2.61 14.08 3.01
N THR A 123 -1.98 13.81 4.15
CA THR A 123 -2.67 13.35 5.38
C THR A 123 -2.61 14.38 6.51
N LYS A 124 -2.27 15.64 6.20
CA LYS A 124 -2.31 16.77 7.14
C LYS A 124 -3.63 17.53 7.07
#